data_AF-A0A959Y1X5-F1
#
_entry.id   AF-A0A959Y1X5-F1
#
_cell.length_a   1.000
_cell.length_b   1.000
_cell.length_c   1.000
_cell.angle_alpha   90.00
_cell.angle_beta   90.00
_cell.angle_gamma   90.00
#
_symmetry.space_group_name_H-M   'P 1'
#
loop_
_entity.id
_entity.type
_entity.pdbx_description
1 polymer ?
#
loop_
_entity_poly.entity_id
_entity_poly.type
_entity_poly.pdbx_seq_one_letter_code
_entity_poly.pdbx_strand_id
1 'polypeptide(L)' 'LTKNYRSYAHLFYTRKPPVTDRRAWDEEWLFHGDIDRPVYLVCKVTAVEETRAIDGFREIGARNGFHFFKREVP' A
#
# COMPACT_ATOMS: atom_id res chain seq x y z
N LEU A 1 -0.35 0.72 4.07
CA LEU A 1 -0.55 2.19 4.13
C LEU A 1 -2.02 2.49 3.87
N THR A 2 -2.65 3.47 4.54
CA THR A 2 -4.02 3.91 4.22
C THR A 2 -3.97 5.32 3.62
N LYS A 3 -4.38 5.48 2.35
CA LYS A 3 -4.36 6.76 1.63
C LYS A 3 -5.74 7.44 1.72
N ASN A 4 -5.80 8.72 2.10
CA ASN A 4 -7.02 9.55 2.21
C ASN A 4 -8.08 9.09 3.25
N TYR A 5 -7.69 8.32 4.27
CA TYR A 5 -8.50 8.07 5.48
C TYR A 5 -7.62 7.51 6.62
N ARG A 6 -8.06 7.67 7.88
CA ARG A 6 -7.42 7.04 9.04
C ARG A 6 -8.14 5.75 9.40
N SER A 7 -7.44 4.62 9.34
CA SER A 7 -7.91 3.35 9.89
C SER A 7 -6.77 2.68 10.64
N TYR A 8 -7.00 2.29 11.90
CA TYR A 8 -6.02 1.57 12.72
C TYR A 8 -6.18 0.04 12.63
N ALA A 9 -7.15 -0.45 11.86
CA ALA A 9 -7.40 -1.87 11.68
C ALA A 9 -6.14 -2.61 11.23
N HIS A 10 -5.36 -2.01 10.34
CA HIS A 10 -4.10 -2.57 9.87
C HIS A 10 -3.00 -2.62 10.95
N LEU A 11 -3.06 -1.82 12.02
CA LEU A 11 -2.13 -1.94 13.15
C LEU A 11 -2.57 -3.06 14.10
N PHE A 12 -3.87 -3.10 14.42
CA PHE A 12 -4.44 -4.02 15.41
C PHE A 12 -4.52 -5.46 14.89
N TYR A 13 -5.14 -5.68 13.73
CA TYR A 13 -5.38 -7.04 13.22
C TYR A 13 -4.12 -7.73 12.68
N THR A 14 -3.12 -6.95 12.25
CA THR A 14 -1.85 -7.53 11.77
C THR A 14 -0.80 -7.64 12.87
N ARG A 15 -1.08 -7.13 14.09
CA ARG A 15 -0.10 -6.99 15.18
C ARG A 15 1.21 -6.37 14.69
N LYS A 16 1.10 -5.30 13.92
CA LYS A 16 2.23 -4.70 13.20
C LYS A 16 3.31 -4.28 14.21
N PRO A 17 4.55 -4.80 14.09
CA PRO A 17 5.63 -4.37 14.95
C PRO A 17 5.96 -2.88 14.70
N PRO A 18 6.59 -2.21 15.68
CA PRO A 18 7.09 -0.85 15.49
C PRO A 18 7.93 -0.75 14.22
N VAL A 19 7.67 0.27 13.42
CA VAL A 19 8.43 0.54 12.21
C VAL A 19 9.81 1.03 12.63
N THR A 20 10.84 0.25 12.35
CA THR A 20 12.23 0.60 12.64
C THR A 20 12.90 1.35 11.47
N ASP A 21 12.46 1.08 10.23
CA ASP A 21 12.97 1.74 9.04
C ASP A 21 12.18 3.01 8.71
N ARG A 22 12.84 4.17 8.73
CA ARG A 22 12.20 5.46 8.42
C ARG A 22 11.73 5.55 6.96
N ARG A 23 12.36 4.80 6.05
CA ARG A 23 11.99 4.74 4.62
C ARG A 23 10.62 4.13 4.40
N ALA A 24 10.09 3.36 5.35
CA ALA A 24 8.74 2.81 5.27
C ALA A 24 7.62 3.87 5.29
N TRP A 25 7.97 5.14 5.53
CA TRP A 25 7.07 6.30 5.42
C TRP A 25 7.31 7.14 4.17
N ASP A 26 8.31 6.80 3.35
CA ASP A 26 8.67 7.50 2.12
C ASP A 26 7.81 6.95 0.97
N GLU A 27 6.78 7.69 0.59
CA GLU A 27 5.86 7.28 -0.49
C GLU A 27 6.56 7.16 -1.84
N GLU A 28 7.52 8.05 -2.14
CA GLU A 28 8.27 8.04 -3.40
C GLU A 28 9.10 6.75 -3.50
N TRP A 29 9.77 6.38 -2.41
CA TRP A 29 10.54 5.13 -2.35
C TRP A 29 9.63 3.89 -2.45
N LEU A 30 8.47 3.89 -1.80
CA LEU A 30 7.52 2.79 -1.88
C LEU A 30 6.90 2.62 -3.27
N PHE A 31 6.69 3.72 -4.00
CA PHE A 31 6.06 3.68 -5.32
C PHE A 31 7.06 3.47 -6.46
N HIS A 32 8.21 4.13 -6.39
CA HIS A 32 9.16 4.18 -7.50
C HIS A 32 10.58 3.75 -7.12
N GLY A 33 10.90 3.72 -5.82
CA GLY A 33 12.21 3.33 -5.33
C GLY A 33 12.47 1.82 -5.39
N ASP A 34 13.71 1.45 -5.09
CA ASP A 34 14.15 0.06 -4.99
C ASP A 34 13.74 -0.51 -3.62
N ILE A 35 12.65 -1.28 -3.63
CA ILE A 35 12.02 -1.81 -2.43
C ILE A 35 12.72 -3.11 -2.00
N ASP A 36 12.98 -3.26 -0.71
CA ASP A 36 13.59 -4.48 -0.14
C ASP A 36 12.53 -5.53 0.25
N ARG A 37 11.24 -5.15 0.23
CA ARG A 37 10.10 -5.95 0.70
C ARG A 37 8.85 -5.67 -0.14
N PRO A 38 7.93 -6.63 -0.27
CA PRO A 38 6.69 -6.42 -1.02
C PRO A 38 5.84 -5.32 -0.38
N VAL A 39 5.32 -4.43 -1.21
CA VAL A 39 4.49 -3.30 -0.78
C VAL A 39 3.02 -3.60 -1.04
N TYR A 40 2.21 -3.52 0.02
CA TYR A 40 0.76 -3.63 -0.05
C TYR A 40 0.10 -2.26 0.06
N LEU A 41 -0.69 -1.92 -0.95
CA LEU A 41 -1.43 -0.67 -1.06
C LEU A 41 -2.93 -0.95 -1.04
N VAL A 42 -3.66 -0.16 -0.28
CA VAL A 42 -5.12 -0.21 -0.22
C VAL A 42 -5.66 1.16 -0.56
N CYS A 43 -6.51 1.23 -1.58
CA CYS A 43 -7.17 2.47 -1.98
C CYS A 43 -8.69 2.29 -1.99
N LYS A 44 -9.41 3.41 -1.90
CA LYS A 44 -10.86 3.43 -2.12
C LYS A 44 -11.14 3.30 -3.62
N VAL A 45 -12.33 2.80 -3.96
CA VAL A 45 -12.81 2.69 -5.35
C VAL A 45 -12.74 4.02 -6.11
N THR A 46 -12.88 5.16 -5.43
CA THR A 46 -12.81 6.49 -6.06
C THR A 46 -11.41 6.90 -6.51
N ALA A 47 -10.35 6.23 -6.01
CA ALA A 47 -8.96 6.53 -6.32
C ALA A 47 -8.25 5.35 -7.03
N VAL A 48 -9.02 4.37 -7.52
CA VAL A 48 -8.49 3.14 -8.10
C VAL A 48 -7.76 3.41 -9.42
N GLU A 49 -8.29 4.28 -10.26
CA GLU A 49 -7.68 4.64 -11.55
C GLU A 49 -6.33 5.35 -11.39
N GLU A 50 -6.23 6.31 -10.46
CA GLU A 50 -4.95 6.93 -10.11
C GLU A 50 -3.94 5.91 -9.57
N THR A 51 -4.43 4.92 -8.83
CA THR A 51 -3.59 3.87 -8.24
C THR A 51 -3.09 2.87 -9.28
N ARG A 52 -3.94 2.52 -10.28
CA ARG A 52 -3.57 1.67 -11.41
C ARG A 52 -2.55 2.30 -12.34
N ALA A 53 -2.46 3.63 -12.36
CA ALA A 53 -1.46 4.35 -13.15
C ALA A 53 -0.04 4.27 -12.54
N ILE A 54 0.10 3.81 -11.29
CA ILE A 54 1.40 3.64 -10.65
C ILE A 54 2.04 2.34 -11.14
N ASP A 55 3.19 2.45 -11.79
CA ASP A 55 3.91 1.30 -12.33
C ASP A 55 4.38 0.33 -11.23
N GLY A 56 4.48 -0.95 -11.58
CA GLY A 56 4.93 -2.02 -10.67
C GLY A 56 3.87 -2.56 -9.69
N PHE A 57 2.72 -1.90 -9.52
CA PHE A 57 1.62 -2.43 -8.71
C PHE A 57 0.68 -3.33 -9.51
N ARG A 58 0.39 -4.51 -8.97
CA ARG A 58 -0.63 -5.44 -9.49
C ARG A 58 -1.83 -5.47 -8.58
N GLU A 59 -3.02 -5.33 -9.15
CA GLU A 59 -4.26 -5.49 -8.40
C GLU A 59 -4.45 -6.96 -8.01
N ILE A 60 -4.64 -7.23 -6.72
CA ILE A 60 -4.82 -8.58 -6.17
C ILE A 60 -6.25 -8.83 -5.70
N GLY A 61 -7.11 -7.82 -5.71
CA GLY A 61 -8.54 -7.97 -5.46
C GLY A 61 -9.25 -6.68 -5.11
N ALA A 62 -10.58 -6.76 -5.02
CA ALA A 62 -11.45 -5.67 -4.60
C ALA A 62 -12.55 -6.20 -3.68
N ARG A 63 -12.85 -5.49 -2.60
CA ARG A 63 -13.92 -5.85 -1.66
C ARG A 63 -14.44 -4.64 -0.90
N ASN A 64 -15.77 -4.52 -0.75
CA ASN A 64 -16.45 -3.51 0.06
C ASN A 64 -16.03 -2.06 -0.25
N GLY A 65 -15.82 -1.71 -1.52
CA GLY A 65 -15.41 -0.37 -1.95
C GLY A 65 -13.92 -0.06 -1.78
N PHE A 66 -13.10 -1.06 -1.48
CA PHE A 66 -11.64 -0.97 -1.45
C PHE A 66 -11.01 -1.88 -2.49
N HIS A 67 -9.92 -1.41 -3.10
CA HIS A 67 -9.07 -2.19 -3.99
C HIS A 67 -7.71 -2.42 -3.32
N PHE A 68 -7.17 -3.61 -3.53
CA PHE A 68 -5.93 -4.09 -2.94
C PHE A 68 -4.90 -4.28 -4.05
N PHE A 69 -3.73 -3.69 -3.86
CA PHE A 69 -2.61 -3.78 -4.79
C PHE A 69 -1.38 -4.32 -4.09
N LYS A 70 -0.56 -5.04 -4.84
CA LYS A 70 0.73 -5.58 -4.41
C LYS A 70 1.81 -5.23 -5.42
N ARG A 71 2.92 -4.69 -4.94
CA ARG A 71 4.18 -4.56 -5.68
C ARG A 71 5.16 -5.59 -5.12
N GLU A 72 5.66 -6.47 -5.98
CA GLU A 72 6.70 -7.44 -5.62
C GLU A 72 8.07 -6.75 -5.66
N VAL A 73 9.03 -7.31 -4.91
CA VAL A 73 10.44 -6.91 -5.01
C VAL A 73 10.93 -7.24 -6.43
N PRO A 74 11.68 -6.34 -7.10
CA PRO A 74 12.27 -6.59 -8.42
C PRO A 74 13.12 -7.86 -8.49
#